data_AF-A0A968Z6A6-F1
#
_entry.id   AF-A0A968Z6A6-F1
#
_cell.length_a   1.000
_cell.length_b   1.000
_cell.length_c   1.000
_cell.angle_alpha   90.00
_cell.angle_beta   90.00
_cell.angle_gamma   90.00
#
_symmetry.space_group_name_H-M   'P 1'
#
loop_
_entity.id
_entity.type
_entity.pdbx_description
1 polymer ?
#
loop_
_entity_poly.entity_id
_entity_poly.type
_entity_poly.pdbx_seq_one_letter_code
_entity_poly.pdbx_strand_id
1 'polypeptide(L)'
;MKNIKGYVVSLFDPEFISVGFKTAIFVGSLLFLINHSPALLRGEMNRERWISALLTYAMPYLVNVYGQYSYRRKLGRHSSSLLE
;
A
#
# COMPACT_ATOMS: atom_id res chain seq x y z
N MET A 1 10.13 -3.33 -18.29
CA MET A 1 9.62 -1.98 -17.92
C MET A 1 8.09 -1.84 -17.93
N LYS A 2 7.33 -2.46 -18.87
CA LYS A 2 5.85 -2.33 -18.94
C LYS A 2 5.13 -2.64 -17.62
N ASN A 3 5.57 -3.66 -16.89
CA ASN A 3 4.97 -4.05 -15.61
C ASN A 3 5.12 -2.99 -14.51
N ILE A 4 6.28 -2.33 -14.46
CA ILE A 4 6.56 -1.27 -13.47
C ILE A 4 5.73 -0.04 -13.79
N LYS A 5 5.67 0.36 -15.06
CA LYS A 5 4.81 1.47 -15.51
C LYS A 5 3.34 1.20 -15.19
N GLY A 6 2.84 -0.01 -15.45
CA GLY A 6 1.47 -0.39 -15.14
C GLY A 6 1.17 -0.36 -13.64
N TYR A 7 2.11 -0.80 -12.80
CA TYR A 7 1.98 -0.69 -11.35
C TYR A 7 1.94 0.78 -10.88
N VAL A 8 2.85 1.63 -11.36
CA VAL A 8 2.89 3.05 -10.99
C VAL A 8 1.61 3.78 -11.38
N VAL A 9 1.07 3.51 -12.57
CA VAL A 9 -0.23 4.06 -12.99
C VAL A 9 -1.35 3.57 -12.07
N SER A 10 -1.30 2.31 -11.64
CA SER A 10 -2.30 1.73 -10.74
C SER A 10 -2.30 2.34 -9.33
N LEU A 11 -1.24 3.04 -8.92
CA LEU A 11 -1.24 3.83 -7.68
C LEU A 11 -2.25 4.99 -7.78
N PHE A 12 -2.57 5.46 -8.97
CA PHE A 12 -3.51 6.58 -9.16
C PHE A 12 -4.89 6.11 -9.64
N ASP A 13 -5.15 4.80 -9.63
CA ASP A 13 -6.43 4.22 -10.02
C ASP A 13 -7.48 4.45 -8.91
N PRO A 14 -8.60 5.15 -9.19
CA PRO A 14 -9.62 5.48 -8.18
C PRO A 14 -10.19 4.26 -7.44
N GLU A 15 -10.33 3.12 -8.15
CA GLU A 15 -10.82 1.87 -7.56
C GLU A 15 -9.83 1.37 -6.50
N PHE A 16 -8.54 1.42 -6.83
CA PHE A 16 -7.48 0.90 -5.98
C PHE A 16 -7.16 1.84 -4.81
N ILE A 17 -7.23 3.16 -5.05
CA ILE A 17 -7.00 4.18 -4.03
C ILE A 17 -7.98 4.02 -2.88
N SER A 18 -9.28 3.85 -3.15
CA SER A 18 -10.30 3.79 -2.09
C SER A 18 -10.04 2.63 -1.12
N VAL A 19 -9.78 1.44 -1.66
CA VAL A 19 -9.48 0.25 -0.85
C VAL A 19 -8.10 0.38 -0.20
N GLY A 20 -7.08 0.79 -0.95
CA GLY A 20 -5.72 0.95 -0.44
C GLY A 20 -5.61 1.96 0.68
N PHE A 21 -6.34 3.07 0.59
CA PHE A 21 -6.36 4.11 1.61
C PHE A 21 -7.02 3.62 2.90
N LYS A 22 -8.14 2.91 2.81
CA LYS A 22 -8.77 2.27 3.99
C LYS A 22 -7.83 1.28 4.67
N THR A 23 -7.17 0.43 3.90
CA THR A 23 -6.16 -0.50 4.41
C THR A 23 -5.00 0.23 5.08
N ALA A 24 -4.51 1.31 4.45
CA ALA A 24 -3.43 2.14 4.99
C ALA A 24 -3.80 2.76 6.34
N ILE A 25 -5.00 3.32 6.48
CA ILE A 25 -5.44 3.89 7.75
C ILE A 25 -5.56 2.81 8.81
N PHE A 26 -6.24 1.70 8.51
CA PHE A 26 -6.54 0.69 9.53
C PHE A 26 -5.29 -0.08 9.97
N VAL A 27 -4.58 -0.67 9.00
CA VAL A 27 -3.37 -1.46 9.27
C VAL A 27 -2.23 -0.54 9.69
N GLY A 28 -2.08 0.63 9.05
CA GLY A 28 -1.05 1.60 9.39
C GLY A 28 -1.23 2.16 10.80
N SER A 29 -2.45 2.40 11.28
CA SER A 29 -2.68 2.85 12.66
C SER A 29 -2.36 1.77 13.68
N LEU A 30 -2.71 0.51 13.39
CA LEU A 30 -2.35 -0.62 14.24
C LEU A 30 -0.83 -0.78 14.34
N LEU A 31 -0.13 -0.74 13.20
CA LEU A 31 1.32 -0.82 13.16
C LEU A 31 1.98 0.40 13.83
N PHE A 32 1.46 1.60 13.61
CA PHE A 32 1.97 2.80 14.26
C PHE A 32 1.85 2.71 15.78
N LEU A 33 0.71 2.24 16.28
CA LEU A 33 0.53 2.05 17.73
C LEU A 33 1.52 1.02 18.28
N ILE A 34 1.71 -0.12 17.62
CA ILE A 34 2.63 -1.16 18.11
C ILE A 34 4.10 -0.70 18.04
N ASN A 35 4.50 0.02 16.98
CA ASN A 35 5.91 0.35 16.72
C ASN A 35 6.36 1.69 17.32
N HIS A 36 5.45 2.65 17.41
CA HIS A 36 5.77 4.03 17.77
C HIS A 36 5.12 4.50 19.08
N SER A 37 4.16 3.77 19.66
CA SER A 37 3.52 4.20 20.91
C SER A 37 4.47 4.53 22.06
N PRO A 38 5.55 3.77 22.34
CA PRO A 38 6.40 4.10 23.49
C PRO A 38 7.15 5.41 23.29
N ALA A 39 7.60 5.68 22.06
CA ALA A 39 8.27 6.93 21.72
C ALA A 39 7.28 8.09 21.61
N LEU A 40 6.04 7.85 21.18
CA LEU A 40 4.98 8.86 21.14
C LEU A 40 4.61 9.30 22.56
N LEU A 41 4.37 8.34 23.47
CA LEU A 41 3.99 8.62 24.86
C LEU A 41 5.12 9.27 25.66
N ARG A 42 6.38 8.97 25.35
CA ARG A 42 7.55 9.59 25.98
C ARG A 42 7.98 10.92 25.34
N GLY A 43 7.34 11.36 24.26
CA GLY A 43 7.75 12.57 23.54
C GLY A 43 9.08 12.42 22.78
N GLU A 44 9.55 11.20 22.52
CA GLU A 44 10.82 10.87 21.87
C GLU A 44 10.68 10.77 20.33
N MET A 45 9.71 11.46 19.76
CA MET A 45 9.44 11.47 18.32
C MET A 45 10.43 12.37 17.58
N ASN A 46 11.57 11.79 17.20
CA ASN A 46 12.57 12.44 16.36
C ASN A 46 12.22 12.36 14.85
N ARG A 47 12.97 13.07 14.00
CA ARG A 47 12.71 13.14 12.55
C ARG A 47 12.73 11.77 11.87
N GLU A 48 13.64 10.88 12.26
CA GLU A 48 13.74 9.53 11.70
C GLU A 48 12.53 8.67 12.07
N ARG A 49 12.04 8.78 13.30
CA ARG A 49 10.84 8.07 13.77
C ARG A 49 9.58 8.58 13.08
N TRP A 50 9.49 9.87 12.76
CA TRP A 50 8.40 10.40 11.94
C TRP A 50 8.40 9.87 10.51
N ILE A 51 9.58 9.73 9.90
CA ILE A 51 9.71 9.10 8.59
C ILE A 51 9.27 7.63 8.66
N SER A 52 9.68 6.92 9.71
CA SER A 52 9.26 5.53 9.96
C SER A 52 7.74 5.42 10.18
N ALA A 53 7.15 6.37 10.89
CA ALA A 53 5.70 6.47 11.05
C ALA A 53 5.00 6.69 9.70
N LEU A 54 5.50 7.58 8.83
CA LEU A 54 4.93 7.78 7.50
C LEU A 54 5.01 6.50 6.65
N LEU A 55 6.16 5.81 6.67
CA LEU A 55 6.34 4.54 5.95
C LEU A 55 5.38 3.46 6.45
N THR A 56 5.06 3.47 7.75
CA THR A 56 4.10 2.54 8.36
C THR A 56 2.70 2.64 7.71
N TYR A 57 2.30 3.83 7.26
CA TYR A 57 1.06 4.02 6.50
C TYR A 57 1.24 3.81 4.99
N ALA A 58 2.40 4.19 4.44
CA ALA A 58 2.67 4.05 3.01
C ALA A 58 2.78 2.59 2.57
N MET A 59 3.40 1.71 3.38
CA MET A 59 3.62 0.32 2.99
C MET A 59 2.31 -0.48 2.79
N PRO A 60 1.32 -0.45 3.72
CA PRO A 60 0.05 -1.15 3.50
C PRO A 60 -0.70 -0.66 2.26
N TYR A 61 -0.63 0.63 1.93
CA TYR A 61 -1.19 1.17 0.70
C TYR A 61 -0.53 0.55 -0.55
N LEU A 62 0.79 0.61 -0.63
CA LEU A 62 1.56 0.12 -1.79
C LEU A 62 1.36 -1.38 -2.00
N VAL A 63 1.41 -2.17 -0.93
CA VAL A 63 1.21 -3.62 -0.99
C VAL A 63 -0.22 -3.96 -1.44
N ASN A 64 -1.22 -3.21 -0.96
CA ASN A 64 -2.60 -3.41 -1.37
C ASN A 64 -2.80 -3.10 -2.87
N VAL A 65 -2.27 -1.97 -3.36
CA VAL A 65 -2.32 -1.63 -4.79
C VAL A 65 -1.57 -2.67 -5.63
N TYR A 66 -0.41 -3.14 -5.17
CA TYR A 66 0.36 -4.17 -5.86
C TYR A 66 -0.42 -5.48 -5.98
N GLY A 67 -1.12 -5.88 -4.92
CA GLY A 67 -2.00 -7.05 -4.90
C GLY A 67 -3.11 -6.93 -5.94
N GLN A 68 -3.83 -5.80 -5.93
CA GLN A 68 -4.91 -5.54 -6.89
C GLN A 68 -4.41 -5.48 -8.34
N TYR A 69 -3.29 -4.81 -8.60
CA TYR A 69 -2.67 -4.77 -9.93
C TYR A 69 -2.27 -6.17 -10.42
N SER A 70 -1.63 -6.96 -9.54
CA SER A 70 -1.19 -8.32 -9.86
C SER A 70 -2.37 -9.24 -10.16
N TYR A 71 -3.46 -9.12 -9.39
CA TYR A 71 -4.68 -9.89 -9.59
C TYR A 71 -5.37 -9.54 -10.91
N ARG A 72 -5.62 -8.25 -11.17
CA ARG A 72 -6.24 -7.75 -12.41
C ARG A 72 -5.46 -8.18 -13.65
N ARG A 73 -4.12 -8.13 -13.59
CA ARG A 73 -3.26 -8.60 -14.68
C ARG A 73 -3.34 -10.10 -14.92
N LYS A 74 -3.44 -10.92 -13.85
CA LYS A 74 -3.60 -12.38 -13.98
C LYS A 74 -4.93 -12.72 -14.65
N LEU A 75 -6.02 -12.05 -14.26
CA LEU A 75 -7.33 -12.21 -14.88
C LEU A 75 -7.32 -11.87 -16.37
N GLY A 76 -6.72 -10.72 -16.75
CA GLY A 76 -6.61 -10.32 -18.15
C GLY A 76 -5.86 -11.36 -19.01
N ARG A 77 -4.79 -11.97 -18.47
CA ARG A 77 -4.05 -13.04 -19.15
C ARG A 77 -4.86 -14.32 -19.31
N HIS A 78 -5.58 -14.73 -18.27
CA HIS A 78 -6.42 -15.93 -18.31
C HIS A 78 -7.58 -15.77 -19.31
N SER A 79 -8.17 -14.58 -19.40
CA SER A 79 -9.22 -14.33 -20.40
C SER A 79 -8.68 -14.41 -21.83
N SER A 80 -7.46 -13.94 -22.09
CA SER A 80 -6.84 -14.03 -23.42
C SER A 80 -6.57 -15.47 -23.84
N SER A 81 -6.12 -16.34 -22.93
CA SER A 81 -5.82 -17.75 -23.24
C SER A 81 -7.06 -18.63 -23.47
N LEU A 82 -8.26 -18.17 -23.11
CA LEU A 82 -9.52 -18.86 -23.41
C LEU A 82 -10.10 -18.48 -24.78
N LEU A 83 -9.57 -17.42 -25.41
CA LEU A 83 -10.03 -16.90 -26.70
C LEU A 83 -9.09 -17.31 -27.85
N GLU A 84 -7.98 -17.98 -27.54
CA GLU A 84 -7.05 -18.64 -28.48
C GLU A 84 -7.36 -20.14 -28.57
#